data_AF-A0A2I1I478-F1
#
_entry.id   AF-A0A2I1I478-F1
#
_cell.length_a   1.000
_cell.length_b   1.000
_cell.length_c   1.000
_cell.angle_alpha   90.00
_cell.angle_beta   90.00
_cell.angle_gamma   90.00
#
_symmetry.space_group_name_H-M   'P 1'
#
loop_
_entity.id
_entity.type
_entity.pdbx_description
1 polymer ?
#
loop_
_entity_poly.entity_id
_entity_poly.type
_entity_poly.pdbx_seq_one_letter_code
_entity_poly.pdbx_strand_id
1 'polypeptide(L)'
;MNSPYLLRGVFQVISGFLRAYGWLFCAGILISGGVFVVGFLYQDRFLFALGCAFLRHLFCGIALGCLIHEMAHVVFICLTMNELIRIELEFNLFRFSVRGIGSSTGRGIFATALSGPIVAVAFGVILSIVFPNSGLLGWYALHLLFLLPFFGDGRALVIGVRNWGSQVRVNR
;
A
#
# COMPACT_ATOMS: atom_id res chain seq x y z
N MET A 1 -19.91 5.04 -13.52
CA MET A 1 -18.56 5.23 -12.95
C MET A 1 -17.98 6.52 -13.50
N ASN A 2 -17.64 7.49 -12.65
CA ASN A 2 -16.92 8.67 -13.12
C ASN A 2 -15.44 8.32 -13.32
N SER A 3 -15.14 7.68 -14.45
CA SER A 3 -13.81 7.37 -14.99
C SER A 3 -12.71 8.41 -14.69
N PRO A 4 -12.96 9.74 -14.77
CA PRO A 4 -11.90 10.73 -14.48
C PRO A 4 -11.38 10.72 -13.04
N TYR A 5 -12.19 10.38 -12.02
CA TYR A 5 -11.73 10.41 -10.62
C TYR A 5 -10.82 9.24 -10.30
N LEU A 6 -11.12 8.05 -10.85
CA LEU A 6 -10.30 6.86 -10.62
C LEU A 6 -8.90 7.05 -11.22
N LEU A 7 -8.81 7.46 -12.48
CA LEU A 7 -7.52 7.65 -13.14
C LEU A 7 -6.68 8.74 -12.44
N ARG A 8 -7.32 9.84 -12.04
CA ARG A 8 -6.65 10.90 -11.27
C ARG A 8 -6.19 10.40 -9.90
N GLY A 9 -7.02 9.66 -9.18
CA GLY A 9 -6.69 9.09 -7.88
C GLY A 9 -5.50 8.13 -7.95
N VAL A 10 -5.50 7.24 -8.94
CA VAL A 10 -4.39 6.31 -9.20
C VAL A 10 -3.10 7.09 -9.47
N PHE A 11 -3.14 8.07 -10.37
CA PHE A 11 -1.98 8.87 -10.70
C PHE A 11 -1.47 9.68 -9.48
N GLN A 12 -2.38 10.21 -8.67
CA GLN A 12 -2.05 10.88 -7.42
C GLN A 12 -1.33 9.94 -6.45
N VAL A 13 -1.82 8.71 -6.25
CA VAL A 13 -1.16 7.74 -5.37
C VAL A 13 0.25 7.40 -5.86
N ILE A 14 0.41 7.07 -7.14
CA ILE A 14 1.72 6.70 -7.68
C ILE A 14 2.70 7.88 -7.56
N SER A 15 2.29 9.08 -7.99
CA SER A 15 3.15 10.26 -7.93
C SER A 15 3.47 10.68 -6.50
N GLY A 16 2.49 10.62 -5.60
CA GLY A 16 2.66 10.88 -4.17
C GLY A 16 3.59 9.88 -3.51
N PHE A 17 3.45 8.60 -3.82
CA PHE A 17 4.27 7.51 -3.28
C PHE A 17 5.73 7.65 -3.71
N LEU A 18 5.97 7.94 -5.00
CA LEU A 18 7.30 8.23 -5.53
C LEU A 18 7.90 9.49 -4.89
N ARG A 19 7.10 10.53 -4.65
CA ARG A 19 7.57 11.74 -3.97
C ARG A 19 7.93 11.48 -2.50
N ALA A 20 7.15 10.67 -1.81
CA ALA A 20 7.35 10.36 -0.39
C ALA A 20 8.54 9.41 -0.15
N TYR A 21 8.70 8.40 -1.01
CA TYR A 21 9.66 7.30 -0.81
C TYR A 21 10.74 7.18 -1.88
N GLY A 22 10.79 8.09 -2.85
CA GLY A 22 11.82 8.09 -3.90
C GLY A 22 13.24 8.11 -3.31
N TRP A 23 13.45 8.84 -2.21
CA TRP A 23 14.73 8.85 -1.50
C TRP A 23 15.10 7.47 -0.92
N LEU A 24 14.13 6.71 -0.42
CA LEU A 24 14.34 5.35 0.12
C LEU A 24 14.73 4.39 -1.01
N PHE A 25 14.14 4.56 -2.19
CA PHE A 25 14.50 3.78 -3.38
C PHE A 25 15.92 4.09 -3.84
N CYS A 26 16.29 5.37 -3.92
CA CYS A 26 17.66 5.77 -4.22
C CYS A 26 18.66 5.21 -3.20
N ALA A 27 18.37 5.34 -1.91
CA ALA A 27 19.21 4.80 -0.85
C ALA A 27 19.36 3.28 -0.95
N GLY A 28 18.27 2.55 -1.19
CA GLY A 28 18.30 1.10 -1.36
C GLY A 28 19.12 0.64 -2.55
N ILE A 29 19.03 1.36 -3.68
CA ILE A 29 19.85 1.10 -4.88
C ILE A 29 21.34 1.36 -4.57
N LEU A 30 21.67 2.47 -3.91
CA LEU A 30 23.05 2.81 -3.55
C LEU A 30 23.66 1.78 -2.61
N ILE A 31 22.93 1.36 -1.56
CA ILE A 31 23.36 0.32 -0.62
C ILE A 31 23.64 -0.99 -1.37
N SER A 32 22.70 -1.42 -2.22
CA SER A 32 22.84 -2.66 -2.98
C SER A 32 23.97 -2.59 -3.99
N GLY A 33 24.15 -1.43 -4.65
CA GLY A 33 25.27 -1.17 -5.55
C GLY A 33 26.62 -1.29 -4.85
N GLY A 34 26.74 -0.73 -3.65
CA GLY A 34 27.93 -0.89 -2.81
C GLY A 34 28.19 -2.36 -2.46
N VAL A 35 27.16 -3.10 -2.06
CA VAL A 35 27.24 -4.55 -1.78
C VAL A 35 27.67 -5.33 -3.03
N PHE A 36 27.16 -4.99 -4.21
CA PHE A 36 27.56 -5.62 -5.47
C PHE A 36 29.01 -5.33 -5.85
N VAL A 37 29.48 -4.09 -5.68
CA VAL A 37 30.89 -3.74 -5.94
C VAL A 37 31.82 -4.53 -5.02
N VAL A 38 31.51 -4.59 -3.72
CA VAL A 38 32.31 -5.38 -2.77
C VAL A 38 32.26 -6.87 -3.12
N GLY A 39 31.06 -7.41 -3.39
CA GLY A 39 30.91 -8.80 -3.82
C GLY A 39 31.71 -9.13 -5.08
N PHE A 40 31.77 -8.20 -6.04
CA PHE A 40 32.56 -8.35 -7.26
C PHE A 40 34.07 -8.37 -6.97
N LEU A 41 34.55 -7.41 -6.18
CA LEU A 41 35.98 -7.28 -5.86
C LEU A 41 36.51 -8.50 -5.09
N TYR A 42 35.71 -9.07 -4.20
CA TYR A 42 36.10 -10.24 -3.39
C TYR A 42 35.60 -11.58 -3.96
N GLN A 43 34.95 -11.59 -5.14
CA GLN A 43 34.35 -12.79 -5.75
C GLN A 43 33.39 -13.55 -4.81
N ASP A 44 32.71 -12.82 -3.93
CA ASP A 44 31.81 -13.38 -2.91
C ASP A 44 30.36 -13.46 -3.44
N ARG A 45 29.92 -14.70 -3.72
CA ARG A 45 28.56 -14.99 -4.18
C ARG A 45 27.49 -14.68 -3.14
N PHE A 46 27.82 -14.75 -1.84
CA PHE A 46 26.88 -14.44 -0.78
C PHE A 46 26.50 -12.96 -0.79
N LEU A 47 27.48 -12.06 -0.94
CA LEU A 47 27.21 -10.62 -1.02
C LEU A 47 26.33 -10.26 -2.22
N PHE A 48 26.57 -10.87 -3.38
CA PHE A 48 25.68 -10.71 -4.53
C PHE A 48 24.25 -11.18 -4.24
N ALA A 49 24.10 -12.38 -3.67
CA ALA A 49 22.79 -12.90 -3.32
C ALA A 49 22.07 -12.00 -2.30
N LEU A 50 22.80 -11.45 -1.33
CA LEU A 50 22.31 -10.55 -0.32
C LEU A 50 21.80 -9.23 -0.92
N GLY A 51 22.57 -8.60 -1.80
CA GLY A 51 22.14 -7.38 -2.50
C GLY A 51 20.88 -7.60 -3.34
N CYS A 52 20.81 -8.71 -4.07
CA CYS A 52 19.62 -9.08 -4.84
C CYS A 52 18.40 -9.35 -3.93
N ALA A 53 18.60 -10.06 -2.82
CA ALA A 53 17.54 -10.34 -1.86
C ALA A 53 17.02 -9.03 -1.23
N PHE A 54 17.93 -8.14 -0.83
CA PHE A 54 17.57 -6.84 -0.27
C PHE A 54 16.72 -6.02 -1.24
N LEU A 55 17.15 -5.85 -2.51
CA LEU A 55 16.37 -5.14 -3.52
C LEU A 55 15.00 -5.79 -3.73
N ARG A 56 14.95 -7.12 -3.83
CA ARG A 56 13.69 -7.86 -4.01
C ARG A 56 12.73 -7.61 -2.86
N HIS A 57 13.17 -7.70 -1.61
CA HIS A 57 12.30 -7.46 -0.46
C HIS A 57 11.91 -5.98 -0.31
N LEU A 58 12.81 -5.05 -0.60
CA LEU A 58 12.53 -3.61 -0.55
C LEU A 58 11.50 -3.19 -1.61
N PHE A 59 11.75 -3.52 -2.87
CA PHE A 59 10.93 -3.07 -4.00
C PHE A 59 9.69 -3.94 -4.21
N CYS A 60 9.86 -5.26 -4.28
CA CYS A 60 8.75 -6.18 -4.58
C CYS A 60 7.99 -6.62 -3.32
N GLY A 61 8.56 -6.48 -2.13
CA GLY A 61 7.86 -6.75 -0.88
C GLY A 61 7.21 -5.50 -0.31
N ILE A 62 8.04 -4.64 0.29
CA ILE A 62 7.59 -3.48 1.06
C ILE A 62 6.94 -2.43 0.15
N ALA A 63 7.67 -1.92 -0.85
CA ALA A 63 7.21 -0.80 -1.65
C ALA A 63 5.98 -1.17 -2.49
N LEU A 64 6.03 -2.30 -3.19
CA LEU A 64 4.91 -2.79 -3.99
C LEU A 64 3.70 -3.16 -3.12
N GLY A 65 3.90 -3.76 -1.95
CA GLY A 65 2.83 -4.05 -0.99
C GLY A 65 2.06 -2.80 -0.56
N CYS A 66 2.79 -1.77 -0.09
CA CYS A 66 2.20 -0.50 0.30
C CYS A 66 1.49 0.19 -0.87
N LEU A 67 2.08 0.16 -2.08
CA LEU A 67 1.48 0.76 -3.25
C LEU A 67 0.15 0.06 -3.62
N ILE A 68 0.13 -1.27 -3.64
CA ILE A 68 -1.09 -2.04 -3.93
C ILE A 68 -2.17 -1.79 -2.88
N HIS A 69 -1.79 -1.73 -1.60
CA HIS A 69 -2.69 -1.44 -0.49
C HIS A 69 -3.40 -0.08 -0.69
N GLU A 70 -2.66 0.99 -0.93
CA GLU A 70 -3.23 2.33 -1.08
C GLU A 70 -4.00 2.51 -2.40
N MET A 71 -3.56 1.82 -3.45
CA MET A 71 -4.28 1.76 -4.72
C MET A 71 -5.66 1.11 -4.57
N ALA A 72 -5.76 0.04 -3.77
CA ALA A 72 -7.03 -0.61 -3.48
C ALA A 72 -7.98 0.35 -2.72
N HIS A 73 -7.46 1.10 -1.75
CA HIS A 73 -8.24 2.14 -1.06
C HIS A 73 -8.80 3.17 -2.03
N VAL A 74 -8.00 3.71 -2.97
CA VAL A 74 -8.49 4.65 -3.99
C VAL A 74 -9.63 4.05 -4.81
N VAL A 75 -9.44 2.82 -5.30
CA VAL A 75 -10.45 2.14 -6.12
C VAL A 75 -11.77 2.04 -5.34
N PHE A 76 -11.72 1.59 -4.08
CA PHE A 76 -12.92 1.44 -3.27
C PHE A 76 -13.51 2.76 -2.80
N ILE A 77 -12.71 3.79 -2.54
CA ILE A 77 -13.17 5.17 -2.33
C ILE A 77 -14.03 5.61 -3.51
N CYS A 78 -13.52 5.46 -4.73
CA CYS A 78 -14.25 5.85 -5.95
C CYS A 78 -15.51 5.01 -6.20
N LEU A 79 -15.57 3.78 -5.70
CA LEU A 79 -16.72 2.88 -5.88
C LEU A 79 -17.78 3.00 -4.77
N THR A 80 -17.40 3.41 -3.57
CA THR A 80 -18.25 3.30 -2.38
C THR A 80 -18.65 4.64 -1.77
N MET A 81 -18.02 5.76 -2.17
CA MET A 81 -18.47 7.08 -1.75
C MET A 81 -19.71 7.51 -2.55
N ASN A 82 -20.70 8.03 -1.83
CA ASN A 82 -21.90 8.60 -2.44
C ASN A 82 -21.59 9.97 -3.06
N GLU A 83 -20.76 10.75 -2.36
CA GLU A 83 -20.27 12.04 -2.81
C GLU A 83 -18.77 12.11 -2.53
N LEU A 84 -17.95 12.12 -3.58
CA LEU A 84 -16.50 12.27 -3.48
C LEU A 84 -16.13 13.71 -3.87
N ILE A 85 -15.66 14.50 -2.90
CA ILE A 85 -15.21 15.88 -3.12
C ILE A 85 -13.77 15.88 -3.63
N ARG A 86 -12.87 15.19 -2.93
CA ARG A 86 -11.46 15.05 -3.29
C ARG A 86 -10.82 13.85 -2.60
N ILE A 87 -9.66 13.44 -3.14
CA ILE A 87 -8.76 12.47 -2.52
C ILE A 87 -7.57 13.25 -1.95
N GLU A 88 -7.25 13.00 -0.68
CA GLU A 88 -6.11 13.56 0.01
C GLU A 88 -5.05 12.48 0.25
N LEU A 89 -3.79 12.88 0.19
CA LEU A 89 -2.65 12.04 0.52
C LEU A 89 -2.02 12.56 1.80
N GLU A 90 -1.96 11.72 2.82
CA GLU A 90 -1.20 11.97 4.04
C GLU A 90 0.11 11.20 3.94
N PHE A 91 1.24 11.91 4.03
CA PHE A 91 2.52 11.22 4.14
C PHE A 91 3.49 11.92 5.09
N ASN A 92 4.26 11.10 5.80
CA ASN A 92 5.41 11.46 6.61
C ASN A 92 6.49 10.37 6.44
N LEU A 93 7.58 10.43 7.21
CA LEU A 93 8.68 9.47 7.11
C LEU A 93 8.25 8.00 7.25
N PHE A 94 7.20 7.71 8.01
CA PHE A 94 6.79 6.35 8.37
C PHE A 94 5.41 5.94 7.84
N ARG A 95 4.65 6.88 7.27
CA ARG A 95 3.27 6.65 6.85
C ARG A 95 3.03 7.31 5.51
N PHE A 96 2.39 6.59 4.60
CA PHE A 96 1.77 7.11 3.40
C PHE A 96 0.38 6.50 3.35
N SER A 97 -0.64 7.34 3.23
CA SER A 97 -2.03 6.93 3.41
C SER A 97 -2.94 7.80 2.55
N VAL A 98 -3.92 7.18 1.92
CA VAL A 98 -4.93 7.83 1.10
C VAL A 98 -6.21 8.05 1.90
N ARG A 99 -6.88 9.17 1.63
CA ARG A 99 -8.21 9.43 2.19
C ARG A 99 -9.17 10.06 1.20
N GLY A 100 -10.40 9.59 1.18
CA GLY A 100 -11.51 10.25 0.47
C GLY A 100 -12.21 11.27 1.39
N ILE A 101 -12.42 12.49 0.89
CA ILE A 101 -13.21 13.54 1.55
C ILE A 101 -14.57 13.65 0.88
N GLY A 102 -15.64 13.65 1.68
CA GLY A 102 -17.02 13.70 1.17
C GLY A 102 -18.00 12.90 2.04
N SER A 103 -18.91 12.15 1.42
CA SER A 103 -19.88 11.31 2.14
C SER A 103 -19.92 9.87 1.62
N SER A 104 -20.06 8.91 2.54
CA SER A 104 -20.23 7.49 2.24
C SER A 104 -21.21 6.86 3.25
N THR A 105 -21.58 5.61 3.03
CA THR A 105 -22.31 4.82 4.03
C THR A 105 -21.31 4.10 4.95
N GLY A 106 -21.74 3.65 6.13
CA GLY A 106 -20.88 2.79 6.97
C GLY A 106 -20.40 1.54 6.23
N ARG A 107 -21.22 0.96 5.36
CA ARG A 107 -20.85 -0.13 4.44
C ARG A 107 -19.70 0.25 3.51
N GLY A 108 -19.77 1.44 2.92
CA GLY A 108 -18.73 1.93 2.02
C GLY A 108 -17.40 2.19 2.73
N ILE A 109 -17.47 2.77 3.93
CA ILE A 109 -16.29 2.94 4.80
C ILE A 109 -15.68 1.60 5.17
N PHE A 110 -16.51 0.62 5.59
CA PHE A 110 -16.05 -0.72 5.92
C PHE A 110 -15.39 -1.41 4.74
N ALA A 111 -16.04 -1.40 3.56
CA ALA A 111 -15.52 -2.03 2.35
C ALA A 111 -14.20 -1.38 1.91
N THR A 112 -14.11 -0.05 1.98
CA THR A 112 -12.87 0.68 1.68
C THR A 112 -11.77 0.27 2.66
N ALA A 113 -12.01 0.36 3.97
CA ALA A 113 -11.01 0.02 4.98
C ALA A 113 -10.50 -1.43 4.87
N LEU A 114 -11.36 -2.36 4.48
CA LEU A 114 -11.00 -3.75 4.26
C LEU A 114 -10.18 -3.95 2.97
N SER A 115 -10.41 -3.11 1.95
CA SER A 115 -9.84 -3.31 0.62
C SER A 115 -8.32 -3.29 0.58
N GLY A 116 -7.67 -2.32 1.24
CA GLY A 116 -6.22 -2.21 1.29
C GLY A 116 -5.53 -3.50 1.77
N PRO A 117 -5.77 -3.95 3.01
CA PRO A 117 -5.17 -5.17 3.54
C PRO A 117 -5.50 -6.42 2.73
N ILE A 118 -6.76 -6.61 2.34
CA ILE A 118 -7.18 -7.85 1.68
C ILE A 118 -6.65 -7.95 0.26
N VAL A 119 -6.65 -6.84 -0.50
CA VAL A 119 -6.09 -6.83 -1.87
C VAL A 119 -4.58 -7.03 -1.85
N ALA A 120 -3.86 -6.41 -0.90
CA ALA A 120 -2.43 -6.63 -0.73
C ALA A 120 -2.11 -8.11 -0.45
N VAL A 121 -2.83 -8.74 0.48
CA VAL A 121 -2.65 -10.16 0.82
C VAL A 121 -2.98 -11.06 -0.36
N ALA A 122 -4.10 -10.82 -1.04
CA ALA A 122 -4.50 -11.58 -2.22
C ALA A 122 -3.42 -11.50 -3.31
N PHE A 123 -2.85 -10.32 -3.56
CA PHE A 123 -1.74 -10.16 -4.48
C PHE A 123 -0.50 -10.95 -4.03
N GLY A 124 -0.14 -10.90 -2.75
CA GLY A 124 0.97 -11.67 -2.19
C GLY A 124 0.78 -13.19 -2.34
N VAL A 125 -0.45 -13.69 -2.15
CA VAL A 125 -0.80 -15.10 -2.37
C VAL A 125 -0.60 -15.47 -3.84
N ILE A 126 -1.13 -14.68 -4.77
CA ILE A 126 -0.94 -14.90 -6.21
C ILE A 126 0.56 -14.92 -6.55
N LEU A 127 1.32 -13.95 -6.03
CA LEU A 127 2.75 -13.85 -6.24
C LEU A 127 3.50 -15.07 -5.69
N SER A 128 3.08 -15.62 -4.55
CA SER A 128 3.68 -16.83 -3.95
C SER A 128 3.44 -18.09 -4.77
N ILE A 129 2.33 -18.15 -5.51
CA ILE A 129 2.01 -19.25 -6.42
C ILE A 129 2.85 -19.15 -7.69
N VAL A 130 2.99 -17.94 -8.26
CA VAL A 130 3.77 -17.71 -9.49
C VAL A 130 5.28 -17.81 -9.23
N PHE A 131 5.74 -17.31 -8.09
CA PHE A 131 7.15 -17.30 -7.68
C PHE A 131 7.31 -17.99 -6.32
N PRO A 132 7.25 -19.34 -6.31
CA PRO A 132 7.45 -20.10 -5.08
C PRO A 132 8.86 -19.82 -4.52
N ASN A 133 8.97 -19.79 -3.19
CA ASN A 133 10.21 -19.49 -2.45
C ASN A 133 10.76 -18.05 -2.60
N SER A 134 9.98 -17.11 -3.13
CA SER A 134 10.36 -15.69 -3.17
C SER A 134 10.52 -15.05 -1.79
N GLY A 135 9.89 -15.63 -0.76
CA GLY A 135 9.87 -15.09 0.60
C GLY A 135 9.07 -13.80 0.74
N LEU A 136 8.29 -13.41 -0.28
CA LEU A 136 7.59 -12.12 -0.31
C LEU A 136 6.24 -12.14 0.40
N LEU A 137 5.58 -13.29 0.53
CA LEU A 137 4.24 -13.42 1.12
C LEU A 137 4.15 -12.79 2.53
N GLY A 138 5.22 -12.91 3.33
CA GLY A 138 5.28 -12.31 4.66
C GLY A 138 5.03 -10.80 4.65
N TRP A 139 5.63 -10.07 3.70
CA TRP A 139 5.44 -8.61 3.56
C TRP A 139 3.99 -8.24 3.26
N TYR A 140 3.33 -9.02 2.41
CA TYR A 140 1.92 -8.80 2.08
C TYR A 140 1.00 -9.19 3.24
N ALA A 141 1.28 -10.31 3.92
CA ALA A 141 0.53 -10.79 5.09
C ALA A 141 0.52 -9.78 6.26
N LEU A 142 1.62 -9.04 6.46
CA LEU A 142 1.72 -8.01 7.50
C LEU A 142 0.65 -6.90 7.38
N HIS A 143 0.09 -6.67 6.19
CA HIS A 143 -0.96 -5.68 6.02
C HIS A 143 -2.25 -6.04 6.77
N LEU A 144 -2.48 -7.33 7.10
CA LEU A 144 -3.61 -7.74 7.93
C LEU A 144 -3.55 -7.11 9.34
N LEU A 145 -2.36 -6.74 9.81
CA LEU A 145 -2.23 -6.04 11.09
C LEU A 145 -2.96 -4.68 11.07
N PHE A 146 -3.08 -4.03 9.91
CA PHE A 146 -3.81 -2.76 9.79
C PHE A 146 -5.32 -2.89 10.03
N LEU A 147 -5.87 -4.10 10.00
CA LEU A 147 -7.27 -4.36 10.36
C LEU A 147 -7.49 -4.31 11.89
N LEU A 148 -6.43 -4.32 12.70
CA LEU A 148 -6.54 -4.15 14.14
C LEU A 148 -7.01 -2.73 14.48
N PRO A 149 -7.84 -2.54 15.53
CA PRO A 149 -8.49 -1.26 15.85
C PRO A 149 -7.52 -0.15 16.26
N PHE A 150 -6.23 -0.45 16.46
CA PHE A 150 -5.18 0.52 16.73
C PHE A 150 -4.72 1.28 15.48
N PHE A 151 -4.96 0.72 14.28
CA PHE A 151 -4.55 1.31 13.01
C PHE A 151 -5.71 2.05 12.31
N GLY A 152 -5.37 2.85 11.29
CA GLY A 152 -6.34 3.66 10.55
C GLY A 152 -7.47 2.82 9.96
N ASP A 153 -7.12 1.77 9.22
CA ASP A 153 -8.09 0.88 8.57
C ASP A 153 -8.97 0.16 9.59
N GLY A 154 -8.38 -0.42 10.65
CA GLY A 154 -9.15 -1.06 11.71
C GLY A 154 -10.11 -0.10 12.43
N ARG A 155 -9.71 1.14 12.70
CA ARG A 155 -10.63 2.17 13.22
C ARG A 155 -11.77 2.45 12.24
N ALA A 156 -11.46 2.55 10.95
CA ALA A 156 -12.45 2.77 9.92
C ALA A 156 -13.43 1.59 9.78
N LEU A 157 -12.98 0.34 9.98
CA LEU A 157 -13.88 -0.82 10.06
C LEU A 157 -14.88 -0.69 11.21
N VAL A 158 -14.40 -0.32 12.40
CA VAL A 158 -15.28 -0.13 13.57
C VAL A 158 -16.30 0.99 13.31
N ILE A 159 -15.87 2.10 12.71
CA ILE A 159 -16.77 3.19 12.30
C ILE A 159 -17.81 2.68 11.29
N GLY A 160 -17.37 1.90 10.31
CA GLY A 160 -18.22 1.34 9.26
C GLY A 160 -19.29 0.40 9.81
N VAL A 161 -18.92 -0.50 10.72
CA VAL A 161 -19.86 -1.40 11.41
C VAL A 161 -20.86 -0.62 12.26
N ARG A 162 -20.39 0.37 13.04
CA ARG A 162 -21.27 1.19 13.91
C ARG A 162 -22.29 2.01 13.13
N ASN A 163 -21.99 2.37 11.89
CA ASN A 163 -22.82 3.23 11.04
C ASN A 163 -23.33 2.50 9.79
N TRP A 164 -23.48 1.18 9.85
CA TRP A 164 -23.69 0.33 8.66
C TRP A 164 -24.74 0.85 7.68
N GLY A 165 -25.93 1.22 8.18
CA GLY A 165 -27.02 1.76 7.37
C GLY A 165 -27.06 3.29 7.25
N SER A 166 -26.19 4.00 7.96
CA SER A 166 -26.21 5.46 8.04
C SER A 166 -25.23 6.09 7.05
N GLN A 167 -25.58 7.27 6.55
CA GLN A 167 -24.61 8.12 5.87
C GLN A 167 -23.67 8.75 6.89
N VAL A 168 -22.38 8.72 6.58
CA VAL A 168 -21.30 9.27 7.38
C VAL A 168 -20.56 10.27 6.52
N ARG A 169 -20.39 11.48 7.05
CA ARG A 169 -19.59 12.53 6.39
C ARG A 169 -18.13 12.38 6.81
N VAL A 170 -17.25 12.19 5.82
CA VAL A 170 -15.81 12.04 6.00
C VAL A 170 -15.16 13.40 5.78
N ASN A 171 -15.02 14.17 6.86
CA ASN A 171 -14.58 15.57 6.80
C ASN A 171 -13.15 15.81 7.26
N ARG A 172 -12.59 14.93 8.11
CA ARG A 172 -11.30 15.16 8.75
C ARG A 172 -10.81 13.98 9.54
#